data_AF-A0A8S3TWN8-F1
#
_entry.id   AF-A0A8S3TWN8-F1
#
_cell.length_a   1.000
_cell.length_b   1.000
_cell.length_c   1.000
_cell.angle_alpha   90.00
_cell.angle_beta   90.00
_cell.angle_gamma   90.00
#
_symmetry.space_group_name_H-M   'P 1'
#
loop_
_entity.id
_entity.type
_entity.pdbx_description
1 polymer ?
#
loop_
_entity_poly.entity_id
_entity_poly.type
_entity_poly.pdbx_seq_one_letter_code
_entity_poly.pdbx_strand_id
1 'polypeptide(L)'
;MLKENTCIRNNEKYIGKWKHEKSTDFKSNINRDEVNDLLSHILEIHDDISKVDQNSVNEIVTNVTKILLDSAEKTFGVVTKDCRNSKEEYNNKEWFNHDCKNSRRDYRKSLRLYKHYGSNIFKVRLRNSEKMYKKTMDDSVRLYNHDLKKKMKELRMKKPRDFWKIFNKFKRPVNNDIDIKQFYDFFKEMNKDTLNRENIELDNNFDGDRSNYFLNKTITRDEVIKGIQSVKNNKSPGACLSKLS
;
A
#
# COMPACT_ATOMS: atom_id res chain seq x y z
N MET A 1 -2.94 18.54 -1.81
CA MET A 1 -1.58 19.01 -2.14
C MET A 1 -0.59 17.96 -1.65
N LEU A 2 -0.14 17.10 -2.56
CA LEU A 2 0.89 16.09 -2.25
C LEU A 2 2.23 16.83 -2.28
N LYS A 3 2.96 16.82 -1.16
CA LYS A 3 4.34 17.32 -1.13
C LYS A 3 5.19 16.36 -1.95
N GLU A 4 5.63 16.83 -3.10
CA GLU A 4 6.69 16.19 -3.89
C GLU A 4 7.97 16.24 -3.06
N ASN A 5 8.39 15.09 -2.53
CA ASN A 5 9.74 14.94 -2.01
C ASN A 5 10.69 14.83 -3.21
N THR A 6 11.14 15.98 -3.71
CA THR A 6 12.21 16.05 -4.70
C THR A 6 13.52 15.64 -4.04
N CYS A 7 13.96 14.40 -4.26
CA CYS A 7 15.36 14.05 -4.00
C CYS A 7 16.21 14.79 -5.03
N ILE A 8 16.99 15.76 -4.57
CA ILE A 8 18.02 16.45 -5.36
C ILE A 8 18.99 15.38 -5.88
N ARG A 9 19.16 15.31 -7.21
CA ARG A 9 20.11 14.43 -7.88
C ARG A 9 21.54 14.92 -7.61
N ASN A 10 22.09 14.52 -6.48
CA ASN A 10 23.53 14.55 -6.31
C ASN A 10 24.07 13.20 -6.78
N ASN A 11 24.74 13.18 -7.93
CA ASN A 11 25.58 12.06 -8.38
C ASN A 11 26.83 11.95 -7.49
N GLU A 12 26.63 11.90 -6.17
CA GLU A 12 27.70 11.70 -5.21
C GLU A 12 28.19 10.25 -5.34
N LYS A 13 29.46 10.13 -5.75
CA LYS A 13 30.20 8.88 -5.77
C LYS A 13 30.61 8.55 -4.33
N TYR A 14 30.31 7.35 -3.87
CA TYR A 14 30.74 6.87 -2.55
C TYR A 14 31.57 5.61 -2.71
N ILE A 15 32.56 5.45 -1.83
CA ILE A 15 33.32 4.21 -1.75
C ILE A 15 32.42 3.10 -1.20
N GLY A 16 32.57 1.89 -1.75
CA GLY A 16 31.87 0.71 -1.29
C GLY A 16 32.08 0.44 0.21
N LYS A 17 31.07 -0.16 0.85
CA LYS A 17 31.16 -0.49 2.29
C LYS A 17 32.29 -1.50 2.55
N TRP A 18 32.95 -1.34 3.70
CA TRP A 18 33.95 -2.28 4.20
C TRP A 18 33.42 -3.71 4.23
N LYS A 19 34.22 -4.64 3.69
CA LYS A 19 33.99 -6.09 3.70
C LYS A 19 35.18 -6.77 4.35
N HIS A 20 34.94 -7.51 5.43
CA HIS A 20 36.01 -8.11 6.22
C HIS A 20 36.86 -9.08 5.38
N GLU A 21 36.25 -9.74 4.41
CA GLU A 21 36.89 -10.70 3.52
C GLU A 21 37.97 -10.06 2.62
N LYS A 22 37.87 -8.74 2.37
CA LYS A 22 38.81 -7.98 1.53
C LYS A 22 39.84 -7.18 2.33
N SER A 23 39.99 -7.45 3.62
CA SER A 23 40.91 -6.72 4.51
C SER A 23 42.38 -6.85 4.07
N THR A 24 42.77 -8.04 3.58
CA THR A 24 44.12 -8.29 3.05
C THR A 24 44.37 -7.52 1.76
N ASP A 25 43.38 -7.49 0.86
CA ASP A 25 43.45 -6.78 -0.41
C ASP A 25 43.62 -5.28 -0.18
N PHE A 26 42.85 -4.72 0.78
CA PHE A 26 42.99 -3.33 1.18
C PHE A 26 44.41 -3.00 1.63
N LYS A 27 45.00 -3.83 2.50
CA LYS A 27 46.39 -3.64 2.96
C LYS A 27 47.40 -3.72 1.80
N SER A 28 47.18 -4.61 0.84
CA SER A 28 48.08 -4.72 -0.33
C SER A 28 47.96 -3.54 -1.29
N ASN A 29 46.81 -2.87 -1.33
CA ASN A 29 46.55 -1.73 -2.21
C ASN A 29 47.03 -0.39 -1.66
N ILE A 30 47.48 -0.34 -0.41
CA ILE A 30 48.11 0.86 0.17
C ILE A 30 49.43 1.10 -0.57
N ASN A 31 49.53 2.25 -1.24
CA ASN A 31 50.72 2.65 -1.95
C ASN A 31 51.84 2.95 -0.94
N ARG A 32 52.85 2.07 -0.88
CA ARG A 32 53.97 2.21 0.06
C ARG A 32 54.85 3.41 -0.28
N ASP A 33 54.94 3.78 -1.55
CA ASP A 33 55.78 4.88 -1.99
C ASP A 33 55.19 6.22 -1.52
N GLU A 34 53.88 6.43 -1.72
CA GLU A 34 53.16 7.60 -1.20
C GLU A 34 53.20 7.70 0.33
N VAL A 35 53.19 6.56 1.03
CA VAL A 35 53.33 6.53 2.49
C VAL A 35 54.75 6.93 2.92
N ASN A 36 55.77 6.48 2.20
CA ASN A 36 57.16 6.85 2.48
C ASN A 36 57.40 8.34 2.19
N ASP A 37 56.85 8.87 1.10
CA ASP A 37 56.92 10.31 0.77
C ASP A 37 56.27 11.17 1.86
N LEU A 38 55.10 10.73 2.37
CA LEU A 38 54.42 11.40 3.48
C LEU A 38 55.23 11.30 4.79
N LEU A 39 55.87 10.17 5.05
CA LEU A 39 56.75 10.02 6.23
C LEU A 39 57.97 10.93 6.14
N SER A 40 58.61 11.04 4.98
CA SER A 40 59.71 11.98 4.75
C SER A 40 59.26 13.42 4.95
N HIS A 41 58.10 13.80 4.43
CA HIS A 41 57.53 15.13 4.62
C HIS A 41 57.24 15.45 6.10
N ILE A 42 56.72 14.48 6.86
CA ILE A 42 56.50 14.62 8.31
C ILE A 42 57.82 14.80 9.06
N LEU A 43 58.87 14.05 8.70
CA LEU A 43 60.19 14.17 9.32
C LEU A 43 60.83 15.53 9.04
N GLU A 44 60.71 16.05 7.81
CA GLU A 44 61.20 17.39 7.45
C GLU A 44 60.48 18.51 8.22
N ILE A 45 59.18 18.38 8.46
CA ILE A 45 58.41 19.33 9.28
C ILE A 45 58.77 19.20 10.76
N HIS A 46 59.00 17.98 11.25
CA HIS A 46 59.37 17.72 12.63
C HIS A 46 60.73 18.33 12.99
N ASP A 47 61.70 18.26 12.07
CA ASP A 47 63.05 18.79 12.27
C ASP A 47 63.11 20.33 12.27
N ASP A 48 62.07 21.00 11.75
CA ASP A 48 61.94 22.45 11.75
C ASP A 48 60.62 22.89 12.42
N ILE A 49 60.64 22.92 13.75
CA ILE A 49 59.50 23.27 14.61
C ILE A 49 58.85 24.61 14.23
N SER A 50 59.59 25.52 13.57
CA SER A 50 59.06 26.81 13.09
C SER A 50 58.05 26.69 11.94
N LYS A 51 58.01 25.54 11.25
CA LYS A 51 57.11 25.24 10.11
C LYS A 51 55.83 24.51 10.51
N VAL A 52 55.67 24.18 11.79
CA VAL A 52 54.47 23.51 12.29
C VAL A 52 53.37 24.56 12.46
N ASP A 53 52.54 24.70 11.43
CA ASP A 53 51.33 25.51 11.46
C ASP A 53 50.08 24.64 11.23
N GLN A 54 48.90 25.27 11.37
CA GLN A 54 47.63 24.59 11.17
C GLN A 54 47.44 24.08 9.73
N ASN A 55 48.09 24.72 8.75
CA ASN A 55 47.98 24.35 7.35
C ASN A 55 48.78 23.07 7.05
N SER A 56 50.00 22.98 7.57
CA SER A 56 50.87 21.79 7.49
C SER A 56 50.16 20.57 8.08
N VAL A 57 49.50 20.73 9.23
CA VAL A 57 48.70 19.64 9.83
C VAL A 57 47.51 19.25 8.96
N ASN A 58 46.78 20.22 8.41
CA ASN A 58 45.65 19.95 7.53
C ASN A 58 46.08 19.27 6.22
N GLU A 59 47.25 19.61 5.69
CA GLU A 59 47.83 19.00 4.50
C GLU A 59 48.18 17.54 4.75
N ILE A 60 48.86 17.24 5.86
CA ILE A 60 49.15 15.86 6.29
C ILE A 60 47.85 15.05 6.41
N VAL A 61 46.83 15.60 7.09
CA VAL A 61 45.53 14.93 7.25
C VAL A 61 44.87 14.68 5.88
N THR A 62 44.94 15.64 4.97
CA THR A 62 44.39 15.52 3.61
C THR A 62 45.10 14.42 2.83
N ASN A 63 46.43 14.36 2.91
CA ASN A 63 47.24 13.36 2.23
C ASN A 63 47.01 11.95 2.79
N VAL A 64 46.96 11.79 4.12
CA VAL A 64 46.60 10.51 4.76
C VAL A 64 45.20 10.08 4.33
N THR A 65 44.24 11.02 4.34
CA THR A 65 42.87 10.72 3.93
C THR A 65 42.82 10.27 2.47
N LYS A 66 43.56 10.93 1.58
CA LYS A 66 43.65 10.58 0.17
C LYS A 66 44.21 9.17 -0.04
N ILE A 67 45.34 8.83 0.58
CA ILE A 67 45.95 7.49 0.49
C ILE A 67 44.95 6.40 0.92
N LEU A 68 44.24 6.63 2.03
CA LEU A 68 43.25 5.68 2.53
C LEU A 68 42.03 5.56 1.61
N LEU A 69 41.54 6.68 1.06
CA LEU A 69 40.41 6.69 0.13
C LEU A 69 40.76 6.03 -1.20
N ASP A 70 41.94 6.29 -1.77
CA ASP A 70 42.39 5.70 -3.04
C ASP A 70 42.57 4.18 -2.90
N SER A 71 43.15 3.74 -1.79
CA SER A 71 43.27 2.31 -1.45
C SER A 71 41.90 1.65 -1.28
N ALA A 72 40.95 2.37 -0.66
CA ALA A 72 39.60 1.90 -0.44
C ALA A 72 38.80 1.84 -1.74
N GLU A 73 38.97 2.81 -2.63
CA GLU A 73 38.35 2.84 -3.96
C GLU A 73 38.80 1.66 -4.81
N LYS A 74 40.12 1.37 -4.85
CA LYS A 74 40.67 0.20 -5.55
C LYS A 74 40.10 -1.12 -5.01
N THR A 75 39.88 -1.21 -3.69
CA THR A 75 39.49 -2.47 -3.04
C THR A 75 37.98 -2.72 -3.04
N PHE A 76 37.20 -1.69 -2.73
CA PHE A 76 35.76 -1.77 -2.51
C PHE A 76 34.95 -1.23 -3.69
N GLY A 77 35.60 -0.54 -4.63
CA GLY A 77 34.98 0.09 -5.79
C GLY A 77 34.18 1.34 -5.43
N VAL A 78 33.72 2.03 -6.47
CA VAL A 78 32.81 3.18 -6.35
C VAL A 78 31.37 2.72 -6.55
N VAL A 79 30.50 3.13 -5.63
CA VAL A 79 29.06 2.91 -5.72
C VAL A 79 28.40 4.25 -6.04
N THR A 80 27.67 4.29 -7.14
CA THR A 80 26.73 5.38 -7.42
C THR A 80 25.42 5.09 -6.72
N LYS A 81 24.89 6.08 -5.98
CA LYS A 81 23.49 5.99 -5.53
C LYS A 81 22.61 6.29 -6.74
N ASP A 82 22.17 5.22 -7.40
CA ASP A 82 21.00 5.34 -8.25
C ASP A 82 19.80 5.60 -7.34
N CYS A 83 19.37 6.85 -7.28
CA CYS A 83 18.04 7.20 -6.81
C CYS A 83 17.04 6.56 -7.78
N ARG A 84 16.78 5.26 -7.62
CA ARG A 84 15.62 4.64 -8.24
C ARG A 84 14.45 5.38 -7.62
N ASN A 85 13.85 6.26 -8.41
CA ASN A 85 12.53 6.80 -8.14
C ASN A 85 11.59 5.60 -8.15
N SER A 86 11.53 4.87 -7.03
CA SER A 86 10.46 3.94 -6.80
C SER A 86 9.23 4.83 -6.64
N LYS A 87 8.55 5.10 -7.76
CA LYS A 87 7.11 5.30 -7.73
C LYS A 87 6.53 3.97 -7.22
N GLU A 88 6.72 3.69 -5.94
CA GLU A 88 5.87 2.73 -5.26
C GLU A 88 4.52 3.45 -5.28
N GLU A 89 3.71 3.15 -6.30
CA GLU A 89 2.27 3.05 -6.11
C GLU A 89 2.08 2.02 -5.00
N TYR A 90 2.31 2.45 -3.77
CA TYR A 90 1.76 1.76 -2.64
C TYR A 90 0.27 1.77 -2.93
N ASN A 91 -0.30 0.58 -3.11
CA ASN A 91 -1.65 0.30 -2.68
C ASN A 91 -1.76 0.78 -1.23
N ASN A 92 -1.96 2.09 -1.07
CA ASN A 92 -1.82 2.81 0.19
C ASN A 92 -3.14 2.58 0.89
N LYS A 93 -3.27 1.35 1.40
CA LYS A 93 -4.46 0.94 2.14
C LYS A 93 -4.64 1.95 3.24
N GLU A 94 -5.81 2.57 3.30
CA GLU A 94 -6.07 3.68 4.23
C GLU A 94 -5.87 3.28 5.70
N TRP A 95 -6.00 1.99 6.01
CA TRP A 95 -5.74 1.42 7.33
C TRP A 95 -4.25 1.18 7.64
N PHE A 96 -3.35 1.17 6.64
CA PHE A 96 -1.93 0.88 6.83
C PHE A 96 -1.15 2.14 7.26
N ASN A 97 -1.26 2.45 8.55
CA ASN A 97 -0.77 3.66 9.18
C ASN A 97 0.75 3.63 9.50
N HIS A 98 1.23 4.68 10.16
CA HIS A 98 2.64 4.79 10.58
C HIS A 98 3.06 3.68 11.54
N ASP A 99 2.18 3.23 12.43
CA ASP A 99 2.46 2.15 13.38
C ASP A 99 2.66 0.81 12.67
N CYS A 100 1.86 0.54 11.63
CA CYS A 100 2.04 -0.63 10.76
C CYS A 100 3.40 -0.58 10.03
N LYS A 101 3.83 0.60 9.59
CA LYS A 101 5.15 0.78 8.95
C LYS A 101 6.28 0.53 9.93
N ASN A 102 6.18 1.06 11.15
CA ASN A 102 7.20 0.92 12.18
C ASN A 102 7.33 -0.54 12.64
N SER A 103 6.22 -1.18 12.99
CA SER A 103 6.20 -2.59 13.40
C SER A 103 6.70 -3.52 12.28
N ARG A 104 6.36 -3.25 11.00
CA ARG A 104 6.93 -3.97 9.84
C ARG A 104 8.44 -3.79 9.71
N ARG A 105 8.94 -2.57 9.92
CA ARG A 105 10.38 -2.26 9.88
C ARG A 105 11.12 -3.03 10.98
N ASP A 106 10.55 -3.08 12.18
CA ASP A 106 11.14 -3.78 13.32
C ASP A 106 11.16 -5.29 13.12
N TYR A 107 10.07 -5.87 12.63
CA TYR A 107 10.03 -7.28 12.21
C TYR A 107 11.12 -7.59 11.17
N ARG A 108 11.22 -6.78 10.12
CA ARG A 108 12.25 -6.95 9.08
C ARG A 108 13.67 -6.82 9.63
N LYS A 109 13.90 -5.91 10.58
CA LYS A 109 15.20 -5.76 11.26
C LYS A 109 15.54 -7.01 12.06
N SER A 110 14.60 -7.52 12.87
CA SER A 110 14.79 -8.75 13.64
C SER A 110 15.02 -9.97 12.74
N LEU A 111 14.33 -10.05 11.59
CA LEU A 111 14.51 -11.12 10.62
C LEU A 111 15.92 -11.11 10.02
N ARG A 112 16.45 -9.93 9.67
CA ARG A 112 17.84 -9.80 9.18
C ARG A 112 18.85 -10.24 10.24
N LEU A 113 18.68 -9.80 11.49
CA LEU A 113 19.56 -10.19 12.59
C LEU A 113 19.52 -11.70 12.83
N TYR A 114 18.33 -12.30 12.82
CA TYR A 114 18.19 -13.75 12.98
C TYR A 114 18.86 -14.53 11.84
N LYS A 115 18.67 -14.10 10.58
CA LYS A 115 19.34 -14.72 9.42
C LYS A 115 20.86 -14.61 9.47
N HIS A 116 21.39 -13.50 10.00
CA HIS A 116 22.83 -13.26 10.07
C HIS A 116 23.50 -14.05 11.20
N TYR A 117 22.88 -14.11 12.39
CA TYR A 117 23.53 -14.65 13.59
C TYR A 117 22.96 -15.99 14.08
N GLY A 118 21.74 -16.37 13.72
CA GLY A 118 21.12 -17.66 14.07
C GLY A 118 20.81 -17.92 15.57
N SER A 119 21.26 -17.05 16.48
CA SER A 119 21.12 -17.27 17.94
C SER A 119 19.68 -17.24 18.46
N ASN A 120 19.44 -17.96 19.57
CA ASN A 120 18.14 -18.05 20.24
C ASN A 120 17.61 -16.67 20.70
N ILE A 121 18.51 -15.75 21.08
CA ILE A 121 18.15 -14.38 21.45
C ILE A 121 17.44 -13.67 20.27
N PHE A 122 18.00 -13.81 19.05
CA PHE A 122 17.39 -13.24 17.85
C PHE A 122 16.13 -13.97 17.43
N LYS A 123 16.03 -15.28 17.70
CA LYS A 123 14.80 -16.06 17.47
C LYS A 123 13.64 -15.57 18.33
N VAL A 124 13.87 -15.33 19.62
CA VAL A 124 12.86 -14.77 20.54
C VAL A 124 12.48 -13.35 20.10
N ARG A 125 13.45 -12.51 19.77
CA ARG A 125 13.21 -11.15 19.26
C ARG A 125 12.36 -11.17 17.99
N LEU A 126 12.67 -12.06 17.05
CA LEU A 126 11.91 -12.23 15.81
C LEU A 126 10.45 -12.58 16.11
N ARG A 127 10.20 -13.60 16.95
CA ARG A 127 8.85 -14.00 17.35
C ARG A 127 8.06 -12.86 18.00
N ASN A 128 8.69 -12.09 18.89
CA ASN A 128 8.03 -10.97 19.55
C ASN A 128 7.69 -9.86 18.56
N SER A 129 8.61 -9.50 17.67
CA SER A 129 8.36 -8.50 16.63
C SER A 129 7.31 -8.95 15.61
N GLU A 130 7.23 -10.25 15.30
CA GLU A 130 6.19 -10.81 14.44
C GLU A 130 4.81 -10.72 15.09
N LYS A 131 4.68 -11.12 16.36
CA LYS A 131 3.44 -11.00 17.13
C LYS A 131 2.97 -9.55 17.19
N MET A 132 3.89 -8.63 17.49
CA MET A 132 3.57 -7.21 17.56
C MET A 132 3.08 -6.67 16.21
N TYR A 133 3.77 -7.01 15.11
CA TYR A 133 3.35 -6.58 13.77
C TYR A 133 1.96 -7.09 13.39
N LYS A 134 1.65 -8.37 13.64
CA LYS A 134 0.32 -8.93 13.39
C LYS A 134 -0.75 -8.21 14.22
N LYS A 135 -0.50 -8.02 15.52
CA LYS A 135 -1.41 -7.31 16.41
C LYS A 135 -1.68 -5.88 15.93
N THR A 136 -0.63 -5.12 15.60
CA THR A 136 -0.77 -3.74 15.10
C THR A 136 -1.56 -3.69 13.79
N MET A 137 -1.33 -4.64 12.89
CA MET A 137 -2.12 -4.77 11.66
C MET A 137 -3.60 -5.02 11.97
N ASP A 138 -3.91 -6.00 12.82
CA ASP A 138 -5.29 -6.35 13.17
C ASP A 138 -6.00 -5.18 13.86
N ASP A 139 -5.32 -4.49 14.77
CA ASP A 139 -5.84 -3.30 15.45
C ASP A 139 -6.10 -2.16 14.46
N SER A 140 -5.19 -1.92 13.51
CA SER A 140 -5.35 -0.87 12.50
C SER A 140 -6.54 -1.14 11.55
N VAL A 141 -6.72 -2.39 11.13
CA VAL A 141 -7.86 -2.81 10.31
C VAL A 141 -9.17 -2.68 11.08
N ARG A 142 -9.17 -3.10 12.35
CA ARG A 142 -10.35 -3.00 13.22
C ARG A 142 -10.77 -1.54 13.42
N LEU A 143 -9.83 -0.66 13.75
CA LEU A 143 -10.07 0.77 13.95
C LEU A 143 -10.59 1.43 12.67
N TYR A 144 -9.93 1.17 11.54
CA TYR A 144 -10.37 1.70 10.25
C TYR A 144 -11.79 1.24 9.89
N ASN A 145 -12.10 -0.05 10.08
CA ASN A 145 -13.43 -0.57 9.80
C ASN A 145 -14.50 0.02 10.73
N HIS A 146 -14.16 0.24 12.00
CA HIS A 146 -15.03 0.92 12.95
C HIS A 146 -15.34 2.35 12.49
N ASP A 147 -14.31 3.11 12.13
CA ASP A 147 -14.45 4.50 11.69
C ASP A 147 -15.19 4.60 10.36
N LEU A 148 -14.92 3.69 9.43
CA LEU A 148 -15.63 3.59 8.16
C LEU A 148 -17.11 3.31 8.38
N LYS A 149 -17.47 2.39 9.29
CA LYS A 149 -18.88 2.11 9.64
C LYS A 149 -19.56 3.35 10.22
N LYS A 150 -18.90 4.07 11.13
CA LYS A 150 -19.42 5.32 11.70
C LYS A 150 -19.65 6.37 10.61
N LYS A 151 -18.63 6.61 9.78
CA LYS A 151 -18.70 7.54 8.64
C LYS A 151 -19.82 7.16 7.66
N MET A 152 -19.99 5.87 7.36
CA MET A 152 -21.08 5.40 6.51
C MET A 152 -22.46 5.68 7.10
N LYS A 153 -22.66 5.46 8.41
CA LYS A 153 -23.93 5.79 9.09
C LYS A 153 -24.24 7.28 9.00
N GLU A 154 -23.25 8.14 9.23
CA GLU A 154 -23.41 9.60 9.15
C GLU A 154 -23.71 10.07 7.72
N LEU A 155 -22.98 9.55 6.73
CA LEU A 155 -23.20 9.88 5.32
C LEU A 155 -24.56 9.41 4.82
N ARG A 156 -25.04 8.25 5.27
CA ARG A 156 -26.37 7.75 4.92
C ARG A 156 -27.48 8.74 5.28
N MET A 157 -27.37 9.41 6.43
CA MET A 157 -28.36 10.36 6.91
C MET A 157 -28.20 11.76 6.31
N LYS A 158 -26.96 12.25 6.19
CA LYS A 158 -26.68 13.64 5.81
C LYS A 158 -26.47 13.85 4.30
N LYS A 159 -25.82 12.89 3.63
CA LYS A 159 -25.35 13.00 2.23
C LYS A 159 -25.44 11.64 1.50
N PRO A 160 -26.65 11.19 1.13
CA PRO A 160 -26.85 9.88 0.52
C PRO A 160 -26.08 9.68 -0.79
N ARG A 161 -25.82 10.74 -1.57
CA ARG A 161 -24.99 10.65 -2.80
C ARG A 161 -23.57 10.22 -2.51
N ASP A 162 -22.94 10.77 -1.47
CA ASP A 162 -21.56 10.45 -1.11
C ASP A 162 -21.46 9.06 -0.46
N PHE A 163 -22.50 8.66 0.27
CA PHE A 163 -22.65 7.28 0.76
C PHE A 163 -22.59 6.27 -0.39
N TRP A 164 -23.42 6.44 -1.43
CA TRP A 164 -23.45 5.51 -2.57
C TRP A 164 -22.16 5.52 -3.37
N LYS A 165 -21.48 6.65 -3.51
CA LYS A 165 -20.14 6.72 -4.13
C LYS A 165 -19.14 5.82 -3.39
N ILE A 166 -19.12 5.89 -2.05
CA ILE A 166 -18.21 5.07 -1.25
C ILE A 166 -18.65 3.60 -1.30
N PHE A 167 -19.95 3.32 -1.17
CA PHE A 167 -20.48 1.96 -1.20
C PHE A 167 -20.19 1.25 -2.53
N ASN A 168 -20.36 1.93 -3.66
CA ASN A 168 -20.09 1.38 -4.99
C ASN A 168 -18.60 1.13 -5.24
N LYS A 169 -17.68 1.84 -4.56
CA LYS A 169 -16.25 1.50 -4.61
C LYS A 169 -15.93 0.14 -3.98
N PHE A 170 -16.74 -0.33 -3.04
CA PHE A 170 -16.58 -1.62 -2.40
C PHE A 170 -17.29 -2.76 -3.13
N LYS A 171 -18.22 -2.45 -4.05
CA LYS A 171 -18.78 -3.48 -4.93
C LYS A 171 -17.69 -3.95 -5.88
N ARG A 172 -17.38 -5.24 -5.81
CA ARG A 172 -16.60 -5.88 -6.87
C ARG A 172 -17.45 -5.84 -8.15
N PRO A 173 -16.84 -5.69 -9.34
CA PRO A 173 -17.55 -5.97 -10.57
C PRO A 173 -18.02 -7.43 -10.47
N VAL A 174 -19.34 -7.60 -10.38
CA VAL A 174 -19.95 -8.92 -10.52
C VAL A 174 -20.02 -9.14 -12.02
N ASN A 175 -19.38 -10.21 -12.52
CA ASN A 175 -19.65 -10.68 -13.87
C ASN A 175 -21.12 -11.13 -13.87
N ASN A 176 -21.99 -10.30 -14.45
CA ASN A 176 -23.43 -10.54 -14.51
C ASN A 176 -23.82 -11.50 -15.65
N ASP A 177 -22.93 -12.43 -16.03
CA ASP A 177 -23.27 -13.49 -16.98
C ASP A 177 -24.07 -14.57 -16.25
N ILE A 178 -25.28 -14.20 -15.82
CA ILE A 178 -26.29 -15.16 -15.41
C ILE A 178 -26.91 -15.69 -16.70
N ASP A 179 -26.78 -16.99 -16.93
CA ASP A 179 -27.41 -17.65 -18.06
C ASP A 179 -28.93 -17.43 -18.01
N ILE A 180 -29.49 -16.94 -19.12
CA ILE A 180 -30.93 -16.63 -19.26
C ILE A 180 -31.76 -17.87 -18.90
N LYS A 181 -31.24 -19.07 -19.17
CA LYS A 181 -31.90 -20.33 -18.84
C LYS A 181 -31.97 -20.56 -17.33
N GLN A 182 -30.89 -20.32 -16.61
CA GLN A 182 -30.87 -20.39 -15.15
C GLN A 182 -31.81 -19.35 -14.51
N PHE A 183 -31.86 -18.14 -15.09
CA PHE A 183 -32.80 -17.11 -14.65
C PHE A 183 -34.26 -17.55 -14.87
N TYR A 184 -34.57 -18.08 -16.05
CA TYR A 184 -35.91 -18.59 -16.37
C TYR A 184 -36.33 -19.74 -15.44
N ASP A 185 -35.48 -20.74 -15.25
CA ASP A 185 -35.79 -21.92 -14.42
C ASP A 185 -36.05 -21.52 -12.96
N PHE A 186 -35.26 -20.58 -12.42
CA PHE A 186 -35.47 -20.05 -11.07
C PHE A 186 -36.86 -19.42 -10.89
N PHE A 187 -37.27 -18.55 -11.81
CA PHE A 187 -38.60 -17.91 -11.72
C PHE A 187 -39.74 -18.87 -12.05
N LYS A 188 -39.49 -19.87 -12.91
CA LYS A 188 -40.45 -20.93 -13.18
C LYS A 188 -40.71 -21.75 -11.91
N GLU A 189 -39.66 -22.13 -11.19
CA GLU A 189 -39.73 -22.87 -9.93
C GLU A 189 -40.48 -22.10 -8.85
N MET A 190 -40.16 -20.82 -8.64
CA MET A 190 -40.85 -19.97 -7.66
C MET A 190 -42.36 -19.84 -7.90
N ASN A 191 -42.80 -19.93 -9.16
CA ASN A 191 -44.21 -19.83 -9.53
C ASN A 191 -44.95 -21.18 -9.54
N LYS A 192 -44.28 -22.30 -9.25
CA LYS A 192 -44.95 -23.63 -9.16
C LYS A 192 -45.85 -23.73 -7.93
N ASP A 193 -45.50 -23.09 -6.82
CA ASP A 193 -46.24 -23.19 -5.55
C ASP A 193 -47.53 -22.35 -5.52
N THR A 194 -47.70 -21.40 -6.43
CA THR A 194 -48.91 -20.56 -6.51
C THR A 194 -50.04 -21.19 -7.33
N LEU A 195 -49.76 -22.21 -8.15
CA LEU A 195 -50.77 -22.87 -9.00
C LEU A 195 -51.58 -23.93 -8.25
N ASN A 196 -51.16 -24.32 -7.03
CA ASN A 196 -51.92 -25.23 -6.16
C ASN A 196 -52.81 -24.51 -5.13
N ARG A 197 -52.96 -23.19 -5.22
CA ARG A 197 -54.08 -22.50 -4.54
C ARG A 197 -55.29 -22.55 -5.46
N GLU A 198 -55.98 -23.68 -5.44
CA GLU A 198 -57.34 -23.77 -5.94
C GLU A 198 -58.20 -22.68 -5.27
N ASN A 199 -58.91 -21.92 -6.11
CA ASN A 199 -60.03 -21.05 -5.77
C ASN A 199 -59.74 -19.87 -4.83
N ILE A 200 -59.10 -18.83 -5.37
CA ILE A 200 -59.45 -17.46 -4.95
C ILE A 200 -60.65 -17.08 -5.79
N GLU A 201 -61.85 -17.18 -5.21
CA GLU A 201 -63.04 -16.52 -5.73
C GLU A 201 -62.74 -15.02 -5.79
N LEU A 202 -62.49 -14.52 -7.01
CA LEU A 202 -62.49 -13.10 -7.27
C LEU A 202 -63.94 -12.65 -7.24
N ASP A 203 -64.29 -11.90 -6.21
CA ASP A 203 -65.56 -11.21 -6.04
C ASP A 203 -65.86 -10.40 -7.32
N ASN A 204 -66.81 -10.87 -8.13
CA ASN A 204 -67.17 -10.31 -9.44
C ASN A 204 -68.03 -9.03 -9.32
N ASN A 205 -67.80 -8.23 -8.29
CA ASN A 205 -68.52 -6.98 -8.03
C ASN A 205 -67.67 -5.77 -8.42
N PHE A 206 -67.16 -5.75 -9.65
CA PHE A 206 -66.66 -4.52 -10.25
C PHE A 206 -67.54 -4.15 -11.45
N ASP A 207 -68.36 -3.13 -11.21
CA ASP A 207 -69.23 -2.48 -12.18
C ASP A 207 -68.58 -2.40 -13.56
N GLY A 208 -69.36 -2.84 -14.54
CA GLY A 208 -69.07 -2.67 -15.94
C GLY A 208 -68.88 -1.19 -16.29
N ASP A 209 -68.02 -0.98 -17.27
CA ASP A 209 -67.84 0.28 -18.00
C ASP A 209 -66.74 1.25 -17.53
N ARG A 210 -65.58 0.69 -17.16
CA ARG A 210 -64.28 1.27 -17.58
C ARG A 210 -63.30 0.15 -17.92
N SER A 211 -63.50 -0.52 -19.05
CA SER A 211 -62.40 -1.28 -19.65
C SER A 211 -61.34 -0.26 -20.05
N ASN A 212 -60.40 -0.01 -19.15
CA ASN A 212 -59.32 0.91 -19.37
C ASN A 212 -58.38 0.18 -20.33
N TYR A 213 -58.72 0.20 -21.62
CA TYR A 213 -58.03 -0.52 -22.69
C TYR A 213 -56.52 -0.34 -22.58
N PHE A 214 -56.08 0.83 -22.11
CA PHE A 214 -54.70 1.15 -21.78
C PHE A 214 -54.08 0.26 -20.68
N LEU A 215 -54.77 0.00 -19.57
CA LEU A 215 -54.29 -0.86 -18.47
C LEU A 215 -54.31 -2.35 -18.85
N ASN A 216 -55.18 -2.73 -19.79
CA ASN A 216 -55.33 -4.11 -20.25
C ASN A 216 -54.43 -4.46 -21.45
N LYS A 217 -53.57 -3.53 -21.92
CA LYS A 217 -52.58 -3.85 -22.95
C LYS A 217 -51.51 -4.76 -22.37
N THR A 218 -51.00 -5.65 -23.22
CA THR A 218 -49.79 -6.41 -22.93
C THR A 218 -48.63 -5.45 -22.71
N ILE A 219 -48.00 -5.56 -21.53
CA ILE A 219 -46.82 -4.76 -21.18
C ILE A 219 -45.72 -5.07 -22.19
N THR A 220 -45.28 -4.05 -22.93
CA THR A 220 -44.26 -4.23 -23.97
C THR A 220 -42.86 -4.12 -23.39
N ARG A 221 -41.89 -4.79 -24.02
CA ARG A 221 -40.48 -4.75 -23.62
C ARG A 221 -39.94 -3.31 -23.53
N ASP A 222 -40.32 -2.46 -24.48
CA ASP A 222 -39.88 -1.06 -24.54
C ASP A 222 -40.43 -0.23 -23.38
N GLU A 223 -41.65 -0.55 -22.92
CA GLU A 223 -42.28 0.10 -21.79
C GLU A 223 -41.59 -0.25 -20.47
N VAL A 224 -41.17 -1.51 -20.31
CA VAL A 224 -40.34 -1.95 -19.18
C VAL A 224 -38.98 -1.27 -19.21
N ILE A 225 -38.32 -1.21 -20.37
CA ILE A 225 -37.02 -0.55 -20.52
C ILE A 225 -37.13 0.95 -20.22
N LYS A 226 -38.14 1.63 -20.77
CA LYS A 226 -38.42 3.04 -20.47
C LYS A 226 -38.71 3.26 -18.99
N GLY A 227 -39.46 2.36 -18.35
CA GLY A 227 -39.72 2.38 -16.92
C GLY A 227 -38.42 2.32 -16.11
N ILE A 228 -37.55 1.34 -16.38
CA ILE A 228 -36.25 1.18 -15.72
C ILE A 228 -35.35 2.39 -15.96
N GLN A 229 -35.29 2.92 -17.18
CA GLN A 229 -34.45 4.07 -17.55
C GLN A 229 -34.97 5.41 -17.01
N SER A 230 -36.29 5.54 -16.82
CA SER A 230 -36.91 6.74 -16.26
C SER A 230 -36.62 6.92 -14.76
N VAL A 231 -36.24 5.84 -14.07
CA VAL A 231 -35.82 5.91 -12.68
C VAL A 231 -34.47 6.61 -12.61
N LYS A 232 -34.45 7.81 -12.02
CA LYS A 232 -33.20 8.56 -11.79
C LYS A 232 -32.21 7.69 -11.01
N ASN A 233 -31.04 7.46 -11.60
CA ASN A 233 -29.92 6.75 -10.96
C ASN A 233 -29.67 7.30 -9.54
N ASN A 234 -29.45 6.38 -8.58
CA ASN A 234 -29.19 6.68 -7.16
C ASN A 234 -30.39 7.20 -6.35
N LYS A 235 -31.63 6.88 -6.75
CA LYS A 235 -32.79 6.97 -5.86
C LYS A 235 -33.08 5.61 -5.23
N SER A 236 -33.43 5.60 -3.95
CA SER A 236 -33.98 4.40 -3.31
C SER A 236 -35.39 4.14 -3.84
N PRO A 237 -35.81 2.88 -4.04
CA PRO A 237 -37.24 2.57 -4.00
C PRO A 237 -37.81 3.15 -2.70
N GLY A 238 -39.01 3.72 -2.76
CA GLY A 238 -39.70 4.29 -1.59
C GLY A 238 -39.80 3.28 -0.44
N ALA A 239 -40.17 3.78 0.74
CA ALA A 239 -40.12 3.11 2.05
C ALA A 239 -40.98 1.84 2.22
N CYS A 240 -40.81 0.83 1.37
CA CYS A 240 -41.39 -0.49 1.49
C CYS A 240 -40.23 -1.49 1.48
N LEU A 241 -39.68 -1.79 2.67
CA LEU A 241 -38.97 -3.03 3.07
C LEU A 241 -38.07 -2.77 4.29
N SER A 242 -38.65 -2.32 5.41
CA SER A 242 -37.95 -2.28 6.70
C SER A 242 -38.85 -2.66 7.88
N LYS A 243 -39.61 -3.74 7.71
CA LYS A 243 -40.18 -4.52 8.82
C LYS A 243 -40.07 -6.01 8.48
N LEU A 244 -38.87 -6.55 8.64
CA LEU A 244 -38.64 -7.98 8.84
C LEU A 244 -37.31 -8.09 9.59
N SER A 245 -37.38 -8.66 10.80
CA SER A 245 -36.32 -8.86 11.81
C SER A 245 -35.84 -7.59 12.52
#